data_AF-A0A3S0R1F1-F1
#
_entry.id   AF-A0A3S0R1F1-F1
#
_cell.length_a   1.000
_cell.length_b   1.000
_cell.length_c   1.000
_cell.angle_alpha   90.00
_cell.angle_beta   90.00
_cell.angle_gamma   90.00
#
_symmetry.space_group_name_H-M   'P 1'
#
loop_
_entity.id
_entity.type
_entity.pdbx_description
1 polymer ?
#
loop_
_entity_poly.entity_id
_entity_poly.type
_entity_poly.pdbx_seq_one_letter_code
_entity_poly.pdbx_strand_id
1 'polypeptide(L)'
;MFGLNGARPWLGALAFMTLAACAPPPRPSVPVAANGPSVSTVFRDKESYLAQHFTVGFLPKSVQDSVTQAGAAQLGFDRVRLTERVTMQKNGADAPTIYVSVATYENAGNGLVRGMSTLQTNGFDVSTTFSLNYRGVYPLRYQTFQSSATRWPGLAEAKQIDHYDADFASDHLSYVYHGGYSERPQIGGTQEINCNAGRRYDAAALNASITGQVRELTCQVGNYNGVVSETVVYAYLEKYGFAVVLNRQDSAGHFESSISEFRAE
;
A
#
# COMPACT_ATOMS: atom_id res chain seq x y z
N MET A 1 6.82 -38.91 77.35
CA MET A 1 5.57 -38.14 77.16
C MET A 1 5.65 -37.45 75.81
N PHE A 2 4.68 -37.77 74.94
CA PHE A 2 4.21 -37.09 73.70
C PHE A 2 5.25 -36.51 72.73
N GLY A 3 5.19 -36.77 71.42
CA GLY A 3 4.15 -37.37 70.61
C GLY A 3 4.51 -37.22 69.13
N LEU A 4 4.02 -38.16 68.34
CA LEU A 4 4.13 -38.30 66.89
C LEU A 4 3.70 -37.04 66.12
N ASN A 5 4.29 -36.81 64.95
CA ASN A 5 3.52 -36.67 63.70
C ASN A 5 4.42 -36.73 62.47
N GLY A 6 4.16 -37.73 61.63
CA GLY A 6 4.62 -37.79 60.25
C GLY A 6 3.68 -37.02 59.33
N ALA A 7 4.24 -36.48 58.24
CA ALA A 7 3.48 -36.01 57.11
C ALA A 7 4.18 -36.45 55.81
N ARG A 8 3.40 -37.11 54.97
CA ARG A 8 3.74 -37.70 53.67
C ARG A 8 4.05 -36.63 52.61
N PRO A 9 4.86 -36.95 51.59
CA PRO A 9 4.97 -36.11 50.40
C PRO A 9 3.72 -36.28 49.52
N TRP A 10 3.04 -35.17 49.21
CA TRP A 10 2.01 -35.10 48.20
C TRP A 10 2.65 -34.98 46.82
N LEU A 11 2.48 -36.01 45.99
CA LEU A 11 2.73 -35.98 44.55
C LEU A 11 1.56 -35.25 43.88
N GLY A 12 1.74 -33.96 43.60
CA GLY A 12 0.83 -33.20 42.75
C GLY A 12 1.08 -33.56 41.29
N ALA A 13 0.14 -34.28 40.68
CA ALA A 13 0.10 -34.52 39.24
C ALA A 13 -0.21 -33.19 38.52
N LEU A 14 0.80 -32.61 37.88
CA LEU A 14 0.64 -31.51 36.92
C LEU A 14 0.08 -32.09 35.61
N ALA A 15 -1.21 -31.90 35.40
CA ALA A 15 -1.86 -32.13 34.11
C ALA A 15 -1.37 -31.05 33.12
N PHE A 16 -0.46 -31.43 32.23
CA PHE A 16 -0.16 -30.65 31.02
C PHE A 16 -1.38 -30.72 30.11
N MET A 17 -2.24 -29.69 30.16
CA MET A 17 -3.17 -29.42 29.06
C MET A 17 -2.33 -28.91 27.88
N THR A 18 -2.00 -29.82 26.97
CA THR A 18 -1.54 -29.47 25.64
C THR A 18 -2.68 -28.76 24.92
N LEU A 19 -2.68 -27.43 24.97
CA LEU A 19 -3.44 -26.61 24.02
C LEU A 19 -2.90 -26.95 22.64
N ALA A 20 -3.67 -27.75 21.89
CA ALA A 20 -3.47 -27.91 20.47
C ALA A 20 -3.61 -26.52 19.84
N ALA A 21 -2.48 -25.89 19.55
CA ALA A 21 -2.44 -24.70 18.72
C ALA A 21 -3.05 -25.10 17.37
N CYS A 22 -4.26 -24.61 17.09
CA CYS A 22 -4.81 -24.63 15.75
C CYS A 22 -3.81 -23.89 14.86
N ALA A 23 -2.98 -24.63 14.13
CA ALA A 23 -2.20 -24.05 13.06
C ALA A 23 -3.19 -23.31 12.14
N PRO A 24 -2.93 -22.04 11.80
CA PRO A 24 -3.75 -21.36 10.80
C PRO A 24 -3.76 -22.22 9.54
N PRO A 25 -4.90 -22.31 8.83
CA PRO A 25 -4.99 -23.09 7.61
C PRO A 25 -3.84 -22.69 6.68
N PRO A 26 -3.19 -23.66 6.01
CA PRO A 26 -2.15 -23.36 5.04
C PRO A 26 -2.72 -22.34 4.05
N ARG A 27 -1.95 -21.28 3.78
CA ARG A 27 -2.31 -20.30 2.74
C ARG A 27 -2.69 -21.07 1.49
N PRO A 28 -3.71 -20.65 0.73
CA PRO A 28 -3.89 -21.15 -0.62
C PRO A 28 -2.59 -20.83 -1.36
N SER A 29 -1.71 -21.83 -1.50
CA SER A 29 -0.67 -21.78 -2.50
C SER A 29 -1.44 -21.80 -3.80
N VAL A 30 -1.67 -20.63 -4.39
CA VAL A 30 -2.09 -20.57 -5.79
C VAL A 30 -0.96 -21.27 -6.53
N PRO A 31 -1.18 -22.47 -7.09
CA PRO A 31 -0.17 -23.08 -7.92
C PRO A 31 0.08 -22.05 -9.02
N VAL A 32 1.35 -21.74 -9.30
CA VAL A 32 1.69 -21.13 -10.59
C VAL A 32 1.42 -22.21 -11.61
N ALA A 33 0.13 -22.40 -11.94
CA ALA A 33 -0.28 -23.24 -13.03
C ALA A 33 0.41 -22.67 -14.27
N ALA A 34 0.87 -23.55 -15.15
CA ALA A 34 1.19 -23.18 -16.52
C ALA A 34 0.00 -22.49 -17.24
N ASN A 35 -1.18 -22.49 -16.60
CA ASN A 35 -2.42 -21.82 -16.96
C ASN A 35 -2.88 -20.83 -15.86
N GLY A 36 -2.00 -19.97 -15.34
CA GLY A 36 -2.46 -18.77 -14.61
C GLY A 36 -3.39 -17.94 -15.50
N PRO A 37 -4.26 -17.07 -14.93
CA PRO A 37 -5.07 -16.17 -15.75
C PRO A 37 -4.17 -15.44 -16.74
N SER A 38 -4.55 -15.45 -18.01
CA SER A 38 -3.82 -14.69 -19.02
C SER A 38 -3.85 -13.21 -18.64
N VAL A 39 -2.82 -12.46 -19.03
CA VAL A 39 -2.82 -11.00 -18.90
C VAL A 39 -4.09 -10.38 -19.52
N SER A 40 -4.60 -10.98 -20.61
CA SER A 40 -5.86 -10.55 -21.24
C SER A 40 -7.09 -10.70 -20.35
N THR A 41 -7.10 -11.65 -19.40
CA THR A 41 -8.21 -11.84 -18.46
C THR A 41 -8.30 -10.65 -17.49
N VAL A 42 -7.15 -10.13 -17.03
CA VAL A 42 -7.10 -8.94 -16.17
C VAL A 42 -7.63 -7.71 -16.91
N PHE A 43 -7.24 -7.53 -18.16
CA PHE A 43 -7.69 -6.38 -18.96
C PHE A 43 -9.17 -6.42 -19.33
N ARG A 44 -9.77 -7.62 -19.40
CA ARG A 44 -11.21 -7.78 -19.65
C ARG A 44 -12.06 -7.34 -18.46
N ASP A 45 -11.57 -7.54 -17.24
CA ASP A 45 -12.30 -7.21 -16.02
C ASP A 45 -11.35 -6.75 -14.91
N LYS A 46 -10.91 -5.50 -15.04
CA LYS A 46 -9.95 -4.88 -14.12
C LYS A 46 -10.54 -4.72 -12.71
N GLU A 47 -11.83 -4.39 -12.61
CA GLU A 47 -12.50 -4.16 -11.32
C GLU A 47 -12.63 -5.45 -10.50
N SER A 48 -13.03 -6.56 -11.15
CA SER A 48 -13.09 -7.86 -10.50
C SER A 48 -11.71 -8.34 -10.06
N TYR A 49 -10.67 -8.12 -10.89
CA TYR A 49 -9.30 -8.42 -10.52
C TYR A 49 -8.84 -7.63 -9.28
N LEU A 50 -9.10 -6.32 -9.23
CA LEU A 50 -8.81 -5.48 -8.06
C LEU A 50 -9.52 -6.02 -6.81
N ALA A 51 -10.84 -6.25 -6.91
CA ALA A 51 -11.66 -6.67 -5.78
C ALA A 51 -11.27 -8.05 -5.23
N GLN A 52 -10.78 -8.95 -6.09
CA GLN A 52 -10.39 -10.30 -5.69
C GLN A 52 -8.97 -10.40 -5.15
N HIS A 53 -8.02 -9.55 -5.59
CA HIS A 53 -6.60 -9.75 -5.29
C HIS A 53 -5.94 -8.67 -4.43
N PHE A 54 -6.64 -7.55 -4.20
CA PHE A 54 -6.14 -6.40 -3.45
C PHE A 54 -7.06 -6.10 -2.26
N THR A 55 -7.17 -7.11 -1.37
CA THR A 55 -7.90 -7.01 -0.11
C THR A 55 -6.98 -7.33 1.06
N VAL A 56 -7.38 -6.91 2.26
CA VAL A 56 -6.63 -7.16 3.50
C VAL A 56 -6.34 -8.66 3.72
N GLY A 57 -7.24 -9.55 3.29
CA GLY A 57 -7.08 -11.00 3.45
C GLY A 57 -5.92 -11.60 2.65
N PHE A 58 -5.41 -10.91 1.62
CA PHE A 58 -4.23 -11.34 0.86
C PHE A 58 -2.91 -10.89 1.47
N LEU A 59 -2.94 -10.02 2.47
CA LEU A 59 -1.72 -9.60 3.17
C LEU A 59 -1.27 -10.70 4.15
N PRO A 60 0.03 -10.80 4.47
CA PRO A 60 0.49 -11.65 5.54
C PRO A 60 -0.14 -11.28 6.90
N LYS A 61 -0.37 -12.28 7.76
CA LYS A 61 -1.06 -12.08 9.04
C LYS A 61 -0.42 -11.00 9.92
N SER A 62 0.92 -10.95 9.97
CA SER A 62 1.66 -9.90 10.67
C SER A 62 1.31 -8.50 10.17
N VAL A 63 1.23 -8.32 8.85
CA VAL A 63 0.84 -7.05 8.22
C VAL A 63 -0.61 -6.70 8.52
N GLN A 64 -1.52 -7.68 8.44
CA GLN A 64 -2.93 -7.49 8.81
C GLN A 64 -3.08 -7.02 10.27
N ASP A 65 -2.30 -7.62 11.17
CA ASP A 65 -2.32 -7.29 12.60
C ASP A 65 -1.82 -5.86 12.84
N SER A 66 -0.70 -5.46 12.22
CA SER A 66 -0.19 -4.08 12.32
C SER A 66 -1.21 -3.05 11.84
N VAL A 67 -1.85 -3.29 10.69
CA VAL A 67 -2.89 -2.39 10.14
C VAL A 67 -4.11 -2.31 11.04
N THR A 68 -4.53 -3.44 11.63
CA THR A 68 -5.71 -3.47 12.50
C THR A 68 -5.42 -2.79 13.84
N GLN A 69 -4.25 -3.03 14.43
CA GLN A 69 -3.83 -2.45 15.70
C GLN A 69 -3.64 -0.92 15.61
N ALA A 70 -3.27 -0.42 14.44
CA ALA A 70 -3.16 1.02 14.19
C ALA A 70 -4.45 1.81 14.43
N GLY A 71 -5.62 1.17 14.43
CA GLY A 71 -6.87 1.80 14.85
C GLY A 71 -7.25 3.04 14.05
N ALA A 72 -6.91 3.07 12.76
CA ALA A 72 -7.02 4.25 11.92
C ALA A 72 -8.47 4.78 11.86
N ALA A 73 -8.65 6.09 11.95
CA ALA A 73 -9.93 6.74 11.69
C ALA A 73 -10.48 6.32 10.31
N GLN A 74 -11.80 6.21 10.17
CA GLN A 74 -12.42 5.85 8.89
C GLN A 74 -12.05 6.86 7.79
N LEU A 75 -12.00 6.37 6.55
CA LEU A 75 -11.84 7.23 5.38
C LEU A 75 -13.15 8.00 5.14
N GLY A 76 -13.03 9.25 4.68
CA GLY A 76 -14.17 10.13 4.41
C GLY A 76 -14.82 9.92 3.04
N PHE A 77 -14.69 8.72 2.48
CA PHE A 77 -15.24 8.34 1.17
C PHE A 77 -15.44 6.81 1.12
N ASP A 78 -16.34 6.37 0.25
CA ASP A 78 -16.46 4.99 -0.18
C ASP A 78 -15.66 4.76 -1.46
N ARG A 79 -15.78 5.69 -2.42
CA ARG A 79 -15.02 5.66 -3.68
C ARG A 79 -14.58 7.05 -4.12
N VAL A 80 -13.36 7.15 -4.64
CA VAL A 80 -12.84 8.34 -5.31
C VAL A 80 -12.49 7.99 -6.76
N ARG A 81 -12.92 8.85 -7.70
CA ARG A 81 -12.45 8.88 -9.09
C ARG A 81 -11.59 10.12 -9.29
N LEU A 82 -10.41 9.91 -9.84
CA LEU A 82 -9.39 10.93 -10.00
C LEU A 82 -8.84 10.87 -11.43
N THR A 83 -8.83 12.00 -12.12
CA THR A 83 -8.12 12.17 -13.39
C THR A 83 -7.00 13.17 -13.19
N GLU A 84 -5.78 12.81 -13.58
CA GLU A 84 -4.59 13.65 -13.46
C GLU A 84 -3.92 13.79 -14.81
N ARG A 85 -3.39 14.98 -15.08
CA ARG A 85 -2.35 15.16 -16.08
C ARG A 85 -1.01 14.91 -15.42
N VAL A 86 -0.21 14.02 -15.99
CA VAL A 86 1.12 13.65 -15.49
C VAL A 86 2.17 14.09 -16.50
N THR A 87 3.11 14.91 -16.06
CA THR A 87 4.27 15.32 -16.86
C THR A 87 5.49 14.56 -16.35
N MET A 88 6.15 13.81 -17.23
CA MET A 88 7.34 13.03 -16.91
C MET A 88 8.54 13.58 -17.67
N GLN A 89 9.51 14.11 -16.94
CA GLN A 89 10.81 14.47 -17.45
C GLN A 89 11.79 13.32 -17.19
N LYS A 90 12.10 12.54 -18.22
CA LYS A 90 13.07 11.45 -18.13
C LYS A 90 14.49 12.03 -18.08
N ASN A 91 15.35 11.41 -17.27
CA ASN A 91 16.77 11.75 -17.24
C ASN A 91 17.40 11.55 -18.63
N GLY A 92 18.03 12.61 -19.16
CA GLY A 92 18.68 12.60 -20.48
C GLY A 92 17.73 12.68 -21.69
N ALA A 93 16.45 12.98 -21.49
CA ALA A 93 15.52 13.28 -22.59
C ALA A 93 15.41 14.78 -22.82
N ASP A 94 15.32 15.18 -24.09
CA ASP A 94 15.26 16.60 -24.49
C ASP A 94 13.91 17.26 -24.20
N ALA A 95 12.84 16.47 -24.07
CA ALA A 95 11.49 16.95 -23.85
C ALA A 95 10.70 16.06 -22.87
N PRO A 96 9.77 16.64 -22.10
CA PRO A 96 8.91 15.87 -21.21
C PRO A 96 7.84 15.10 -22.00
N THR A 97 7.48 13.92 -21.47
CA THR A 97 6.33 13.16 -21.95
C THR A 97 5.12 13.49 -21.10
N ILE A 98 3.97 13.69 -21.75
CA ILE A 98 2.70 13.96 -21.08
C ILE A 98 1.84 12.71 -21.12
N TYR A 99 1.26 12.39 -19.98
CA TYR A 99 0.31 11.32 -19.78
C TYR A 99 -0.98 11.83 -19.15
N VAL A 100 -2.02 11.02 -19.25
CA VAL A 100 -3.23 11.14 -18.43
C VAL A 100 -3.30 9.92 -17.52
N SER A 101 -3.48 10.12 -16.22
CA SER A 101 -3.74 9.07 -15.24
C SER A 101 -5.23 9.09 -14.93
N VAL A 102 -5.90 7.96 -15.09
CA VAL A 102 -7.29 7.75 -14.65
C VAL A 102 -7.27 6.74 -13.52
N ALA A 103 -7.63 7.18 -12.31
CA ALA A 103 -7.57 6.37 -11.11
C ALA A 103 -8.92 6.25 -10.41
N THR A 104 -9.16 5.07 -9.85
CA THR A 104 -10.26 4.78 -8.92
C THR A 104 -9.66 4.26 -7.62
N TYR A 105 -10.07 4.86 -6.49
CA TYR A 105 -9.70 4.45 -5.15
C TYR A 105 -10.95 4.06 -4.38
N GLU A 106 -10.87 3.00 -3.58
CA GLU A 106 -11.99 2.48 -2.80
C GLU A 106 -11.55 2.24 -1.37
N ASN A 107 -12.42 2.60 -0.44
CA ASN A 107 -12.23 2.35 0.97
C ASN A 107 -12.26 0.84 1.24
N ALA A 108 -11.15 0.29 1.72
CA ALA A 108 -11.00 -1.12 2.06
C ALA A 108 -11.02 -1.37 3.59
N GLY A 109 -11.42 -0.36 4.38
CA GLY A 109 -11.49 -0.41 5.84
C GLY A 109 -10.14 -0.22 6.52
N ASN A 110 -10.16 0.14 7.81
CA ASN A 110 -8.95 0.30 8.65
C ASN A 110 -7.88 1.23 8.05
N GLY A 111 -8.30 2.29 7.34
CA GLY A 111 -7.39 3.22 6.64
C GLY A 111 -6.75 2.66 5.37
N LEU A 112 -7.10 1.44 4.97
CA LEU A 112 -6.68 0.86 3.70
C LEU A 112 -7.47 1.44 2.54
N VAL A 113 -6.73 1.72 1.48
CA VAL A 113 -7.27 2.13 0.19
C VAL A 113 -6.83 1.09 -0.83
N ARG A 114 -7.78 0.45 -1.50
CA ARG A 114 -7.49 -0.30 -2.71
C ARG A 114 -7.69 0.61 -3.91
N GLY A 115 -6.85 0.50 -4.93
CA GLY A 115 -6.95 1.39 -6.07
C GLY A 115 -6.42 0.80 -7.36
N MET A 116 -6.95 1.32 -8.45
CA MET A 116 -6.49 1.05 -9.81
C MET A 116 -6.19 2.40 -10.47
N SER A 117 -5.02 2.53 -11.11
CA SER A 117 -4.66 3.69 -11.93
C SER A 117 -4.23 3.21 -13.31
N THR A 118 -4.81 3.80 -14.35
CA THR A 118 -4.43 3.56 -15.75
C THR A 118 -3.74 4.79 -16.30
N LEU A 119 -2.48 4.64 -16.70
CA LEU A 119 -1.71 5.67 -17.37
C LEU A 119 -1.95 5.59 -18.88
N GLN A 120 -2.23 6.71 -19.52
CA GLN A 120 -2.56 6.82 -20.93
C GLN A 120 -1.64 7.80 -21.64
N THR A 121 -1.32 7.50 -22.91
CA THR A 121 -0.63 8.42 -23.82
C THR A 121 -1.39 8.46 -25.14
N ASN A 122 -1.65 9.65 -25.67
CA ASN A 122 -2.41 9.84 -26.91
C ASN A 122 -3.75 9.07 -26.96
N GLY A 123 -4.43 8.94 -25.83
CA GLY A 123 -5.71 8.23 -25.70
C GLY A 123 -5.62 6.71 -25.59
N PHE A 124 -4.42 6.12 -25.55
CA PHE A 124 -4.22 4.68 -25.40
C PHE A 124 -3.64 4.35 -24.02
N ASP A 125 -4.16 3.29 -23.40
CA ASP A 125 -3.62 2.72 -22.15
C ASP A 125 -2.17 2.28 -22.37
N VAL A 126 -1.26 2.77 -21.53
CA VAL A 126 0.16 2.36 -21.48
C VAL A 126 0.35 1.28 -20.42
N SER A 127 -0.21 1.51 -19.23
CA SER A 127 -0.13 0.58 -18.12
C SER A 127 -1.28 0.76 -17.14
N THR A 128 -1.67 -0.31 -16.47
CA THR A 128 -2.60 -0.27 -15.33
C THR A 128 -1.88 -0.79 -14.08
N THR A 129 -1.90 0.01 -13.02
CA THR A 129 -1.40 -0.37 -11.68
C THR A 129 -2.57 -0.66 -10.76
N PHE A 130 -2.52 -1.82 -10.11
CA PHE A 130 -3.41 -2.21 -9.03
C PHE A 130 -2.66 -2.11 -7.71
N SER A 131 -3.32 -1.64 -6.66
CA SER A 131 -2.68 -1.42 -5.37
C SER A 131 -3.62 -1.63 -4.19
N LEU A 132 -3.02 -2.01 -3.07
CA LEU A 132 -3.56 -1.90 -1.73
C LEU A 132 -2.51 -1.13 -0.92
N ASN A 133 -2.91 -0.01 -0.35
CA ASN A 133 -2.03 0.87 0.39
C ASN A 133 -2.73 1.35 1.66
N TYR A 134 -1.96 1.84 2.63
CA TYR A 134 -2.50 2.56 3.76
C TYR A 134 -2.52 4.05 3.46
N ARG A 135 -3.71 4.65 3.52
CA ARG A 135 -3.94 6.10 3.40
C ARG A 135 -3.39 6.74 2.11
N GLY A 136 -3.12 5.99 1.05
CA GLY A 136 -2.50 6.48 -0.18
C GLY A 136 -0.97 6.61 -0.12
N VAL A 137 -0.33 6.34 1.03
CA VAL A 137 1.10 6.60 1.24
C VAL A 137 1.91 5.31 1.33
N TYR A 138 1.55 4.39 2.23
CA TYR A 138 2.35 3.18 2.44
C TYR A 138 1.87 2.02 1.57
N PRO A 139 2.66 1.57 0.58
CA PRO A 139 2.28 0.46 -0.27
C PRO A 139 2.35 -0.86 0.51
N LEU A 140 1.26 -1.61 0.51
CA LEU A 140 1.21 -2.95 1.11
C LEU A 140 1.24 -4.04 0.05
N ARG A 141 0.65 -3.76 -1.12
CA ARG A 141 0.62 -4.66 -2.27
C ARG A 141 0.43 -3.85 -3.53
N TYR A 142 1.20 -4.12 -4.58
CA TYR A 142 0.98 -3.50 -5.87
C TYR A 142 1.46 -4.37 -7.02
N GLN A 143 0.83 -4.18 -8.18
CA GLN A 143 1.19 -4.85 -9.41
C GLN A 143 0.84 -3.99 -10.61
N THR A 144 1.78 -3.86 -11.54
CA THR A 144 1.61 -3.02 -12.74
C THR A 144 1.65 -3.88 -13.99
N PHE A 145 0.59 -3.83 -14.78
CA PHE A 145 0.48 -4.47 -16.09
C PHE A 145 0.74 -3.44 -17.18
N GLN A 146 1.74 -3.69 -18.04
CA GLN A 146 1.89 -2.95 -19.28
C GLN A 146 0.82 -3.40 -20.27
N SER A 147 0.26 -2.51 -21.07
CA SER A 147 -0.75 -2.87 -22.09
C SER A 147 -0.22 -3.84 -23.13
N SER A 148 1.10 -3.84 -23.36
CA SER A 148 1.80 -4.78 -24.24
C SER A 148 2.31 -6.04 -23.53
N ALA A 149 1.99 -6.23 -22.25
CA ALA A 149 2.53 -7.34 -21.47
C ALA A 149 2.04 -8.70 -22.01
N THR A 150 2.99 -9.55 -22.38
CA THR A 150 2.74 -10.95 -22.74
C THR A 150 3.05 -11.92 -21.60
N ARG A 151 3.70 -11.42 -20.53
CA ARG A 151 4.06 -12.17 -19.34
C ARG A 151 3.38 -11.56 -18.13
N TRP A 152 3.06 -12.40 -17.16
CA TRP A 152 2.53 -11.95 -15.88
C TRP A 152 3.58 -11.09 -15.16
N PRO A 153 3.26 -9.84 -14.80
CA PRO A 153 4.20 -8.98 -14.10
C PRO A 153 4.39 -9.47 -12.66
N GLY A 154 5.51 -9.09 -12.06
CA GLY A 154 5.77 -9.43 -10.67
C GLY A 154 4.85 -8.68 -9.71
N LEU A 155 4.46 -9.35 -8.63
CA LEU A 155 3.61 -8.79 -7.59
C LEU A 155 4.48 -8.41 -6.39
N ALA A 156 4.52 -7.13 -6.06
CA ALA A 156 5.24 -6.64 -4.90
C ALA A 156 4.31 -6.57 -3.69
N GLU A 157 4.79 -7.00 -2.53
CA GLU A 157 4.03 -6.96 -1.27
C GLU A 157 4.92 -6.70 -0.05
N ALA A 158 4.33 -6.06 0.96
CA ALA A 158 4.86 -6.01 2.30
C ALA A 158 4.68 -7.37 2.97
N LYS A 159 5.76 -7.91 3.52
CA LYS A 159 5.81 -9.23 4.17
C LYS A 159 5.74 -9.12 5.69
N GLN A 160 6.32 -8.05 6.23
CA GLN A 160 6.36 -7.72 7.64
C GLN A 160 6.52 -6.21 7.78
N ILE A 161 5.95 -5.66 8.84
CA ILE A 161 6.07 -4.25 9.22
C ILE A 161 6.80 -4.21 10.56
N ASP A 162 7.92 -3.49 10.61
CA ASP A 162 8.74 -3.33 11.82
C ASP A 162 8.43 -2.01 12.54
N HIS A 163 8.08 -0.97 11.78
CA HIS A 163 7.65 0.33 12.30
C HIS A 163 6.49 0.88 11.48
N TYR A 164 5.51 1.48 12.16
CA TYR A 164 4.23 1.87 11.56
C TYR A 164 3.63 3.10 12.23
N ASP A 165 3.84 4.27 11.62
CA ASP A 165 3.15 5.48 12.08
C ASP A 165 1.78 5.64 11.42
N ALA A 166 0.74 5.55 12.24
CA ALA A 166 -0.66 5.65 11.82
C ALA A 166 -1.26 7.05 11.95
N ASP A 167 -0.60 7.94 12.71
CA ASP A 167 -1.10 9.27 13.03
C ASP A 167 -0.71 10.31 11.99
N PHE A 168 -1.52 10.44 10.95
CA PHE A 168 -1.35 11.44 9.88
C PHE A 168 -1.52 12.89 10.34
N ALA A 169 -1.79 13.16 11.63
CA ALA A 169 -1.70 14.49 12.23
C ALA A 169 -0.28 14.83 12.74
N SER A 170 0.60 13.84 12.91
CA SER A 170 2.01 14.03 13.28
C SER A 170 2.79 14.77 12.19
N ASP A 171 3.76 15.60 12.58
CA ASP A 171 4.66 16.30 11.64
C ASP A 171 5.70 15.38 10.98
N HIS A 172 5.92 14.21 11.57
CA HIS A 172 6.80 13.18 11.03
C HIS A 172 6.10 11.83 11.04
N LEU A 173 6.24 11.08 9.95
CA LEU A 173 5.74 9.72 9.82
C LEU A 173 6.85 8.83 9.29
N SER A 174 6.99 7.66 9.86
CA SER A 174 7.91 6.63 9.40
C SER A 174 7.19 5.29 9.23
N TYR A 175 7.63 4.55 8.22
CA TYR A 175 7.17 3.21 7.94
C TYR A 175 8.35 2.35 7.52
N VAL A 176 8.63 1.32 8.30
CA VAL A 176 9.71 0.35 8.04
C VAL A 176 9.09 -1.00 7.81
N TYR A 177 9.41 -1.61 6.67
CA TYR A 177 8.83 -2.89 6.29
C TYR A 177 9.80 -3.76 5.52
N HIS A 178 9.64 -5.07 5.65
CA HIS A 178 10.28 -6.04 4.76
C HIS A 178 9.36 -6.29 3.57
N GLY A 179 9.80 -5.89 2.38
CA GLY A 179 9.05 -6.05 1.14
C GLY A 179 9.76 -6.94 0.13
N GLY A 180 9.05 -7.31 -0.93
CA GLY A 180 9.65 -7.95 -2.09
C GLY A 180 8.62 -8.51 -3.05
N TYR A 181 9.09 -9.21 -4.08
CA TYR A 181 8.21 -9.86 -5.03
C TYR A 181 7.75 -11.23 -4.49
N SER A 182 6.45 -11.53 -4.62
CA SER A 182 5.87 -12.79 -4.15
C SER A 182 6.47 -14.00 -4.89
N GLU A 183 6.69 -13.88 -6.20
CA GLU A 183 7.24 -14.94 -7.04
C GLU A 183 8.78 -15.02 -7.02
N ARG A 184 9.45 -14.05 -6.39
CA ARG A 184 10.92 -14.02 -6.24
C ARG A 184 11.27 -13.63 -4.80
N PRO A 185 11.14 -14.55 -3.83
CA PRO A 185 11.34 -14.24 -2.42
C PRO A 185 12.76 -13.76 -2.09
N GLN A 186 13.75 -14.11 -2.92
CA GLN A 186 15.12 -13.63 -2.84
C GLN A 186 15.30 -12.16 -3.28
N ILE A 187 14.34 -11.62 -4.03
CA ILE A 187 14.31 -10.21 -4.44
C ILE A 187 13.38 -9.48 -3.47
N GLY A 188 13.98 -9.02 -2.39
CA GLY A 188 13.32 -8.29 -1.31
C GLY A 188 14.33 -7.70 -0.35
N GLY A 189 13.83 -6.92 0.60
CA GLY A 189 14.67 -6.28 1.61
C GLY A 189 13.86 -5.37 2.50
N THR A 190 14.53 -4.83 3.52
CA THR A 190 13.97 -3.77 4.34
C THR A 190 13.90 -2.49 3.53
N GLN A 191 12.74 -1.87 3.56
CA GLN A 191 12.43 -0.58 2.95
C GLN A 191 11.95 0.35 4.06
N GLU A 192 12.26 1.62 3.89
CA GLU A 192 11.91 2.67 4.83
C GLU A 192 11.28 3.83 4.05
N ILE A 193 10.16 4.33 4.57
CA ILE A 193 9.47 5.50 4.06
C ILE A 193 9.41 6.51 5.20
N ASN A 194 10.11 7.63 5.04
CA ASN A 194 10.11 8.72 6.01
C ASN A 194 9.46 9.94 5.39
N CYS A 195 8.37 10.39 5.99
CA CYS A 195 7.58 11.54 5.56
C CYS A 195 7.67 12.68 6.56
N ASN A 196 7.87 13.89 6.05
CA ASN A 196 7.73 15.11 6.84
C ASN A 196 6.54 15.91 6.33
N ALA A 197 5.74 16.41 7.26
CA ALA A 197 4.68 17.33 6.96
C ALA A 197 5.23 18.68 6.51
N GLY A 198 4.68 19.18 5.41
CA GLY A 198 4.94 20.52 4.91
C GLY A 198 3.80 21.47 5.23
N ARG A 199 3.52 22.34 4.28
CA ARG A 199 2.46 23.35 4.37
C ARG A 199 1.06 22.72 4.41
N ARG A 200 0.14 23.46 5.04
CA ARG A 200 -1.31 23.25 4.94
C ARG A 200 -1.94 24.34 4.09
N TYR A 201 -2.91 23.98 3.26
CA TYR A 201 -3.63 24.93 2.41
C TYR A 201 -5.00 24.37 1.97
N ASP A 202 -5.84 25.25 1.42
CA ASP A 202 -7.17 24.85 0.96
C ASP A 202 -7.10 23.85 -0.21
N ALA A 203 -7.87 22.76 -0.12
CA ALA A 203 -7.85 21.71 -1.13
C ALA A 203 -8.35 22.18 -2.51
N ALA A 204 -9.16 23.25 -2.56
CA ALA A 204 -9.60 23.88 -3.80
C ALA A 204 -8.44 24.41 -4.64
N ALA A 205 -7.26 24.65 -4.04
CA ALA A 205 -6.05 25.04 -4.76
C ALA A 205 -5.49 23.91 -5.65
N LEU A 206 -5.79 22.64 -5.35
CA LEU A 206 -5.45 21.51 -6.21
C LEU A 206 -6.48 21.34 -7.32
N ASN A 207 -7.77 21.38 -6.95
CA ASN A 207 -8.90 21.34 -7.87
C ASN A 207 -10.15 21.83 -7.12
N ALA A 208 -10.93 22.73 -7.73
CA ALA A 208 -12.09 23.37 -7.07
C ALA A 208 -13.18 22.40 -6.58
N SER A 209 -13.21 21.16 -7.09
CA SER A 209 -14.14 20.11 -6.63
C SER A 209 -13.70 19.43 -5.33
N ILE A 210 -12.44 19.61 -4.91
CA ILE A 210 -11.90 19.03 -3.67
C ILE A 210 -12.19 20.00 -2.53
N THR A 211 -12.82 19.48 -1.47
CA THR A 211 -13.18 20.27 -0.29
C THR A 211 -12.31 19.93 0.91
N GLY A 212 -12.12 20.89 1.81
CA GLY A 212 -11.35 20.69 3.04
C GLY A 212 -9.93 21.24 2.93
N GLN A 213 -9.01 20.67 3.71
CA GLN A 213 -7.61 21.09 3.75
C GLN A 213 -6.72 20.00 3.14
N VAL A 214 -5.63 20.44 2.54
CA VAL A 214 -4.50 19.62 2.13
C VAL A 214 -3.38 19.82 3.13
N ARG A 215 -2.76 18.72 3.54
CA ARG A 215 -1.45 18.72 4.18
C ARG A 215 -0.45 18.09 3.22
N GLU A 216 0.58 18.85 2.86
CA GLU A 216 1.65 18.32 2.02
C GLU A 216 2.51 17.34 2.83
N LEU A 217 2.85 16.19 2.27
CA LEU A 217 3.78 15.23 2.87
C LEU A 217 4.93 15.01 1.89
N THR A 218 6.16 15.35 2.30
CA THR A 218 7.36 15.01 1.53
C THR A 218 7.97 13.75 2.11
N CYS A 219 7.92 12.67 1.34
CA CYS A 219 8.38 11.34 1.72
C CYS A 219 9.65 10.95 0.96
N GLN A 220 10.59 10.35 1.68
CA GLN A 220 11.76 9.69 1.09
C GLN A 220 11.58 8.19 1.25
N VAL A 221 11.71 7.46 0.15
CA VAL A 221 11.73 6.00 0.13
C VAL A 221 13.17 5.55 -0.08
N GLY A 222 13.65 4.69 0.81
CA GLY A 222 14.99 4.17 0.76
C GLY A 222 15.11 2.77 1.34
N ASN A 223 16.34 2.26 1.32
CA ASN A 223 16.68 1.04 2.04
C ASN A 223 17.19 1.35 3.46
N TYR A 224 17.31 0.31 4.29
CA TYR A 224 17.82 0.42 5.66
C TYR A 224 19.26 0.96 5.79
N ASN A 225 20.00 1.06 4.68
CA ASN A 225 21.34 1.67 4.66
C ASN A 225 21.29 3.19 4.44
N GLY A 226 20.10 3.80 4.43
CA GLY A 226 19.90 5.24 4.21
C GLY A 226 20.04 5.67 2.76
N VAL A 227 20.10 4.74 1.81
CA VAL A 227 20.14 5.07 0.38
C VAL A 227 18.71 5.37 -0.08
N VAL A 228 18.43 6.65 -0.33
CA VAL A 228 17.17 7.13 -0.89
C VAL A 228 17.11 6.77 -2.37
N SER A 229 16.08 6.03 -2.76
CA SER A 229 15.81 5.66 -4.16
C SER A 229 14.74 6.54 -4.81
N GLU A 230 13.87 7.14 -4.00
CA GLU A 230 12.72 7.91 -4.46
C GLU A 230 12.37 9.00 -3.46
N THR A 231 11.97 10.17 -3.95
CA THR A 231 11.33 11.23 -3.17
C THR A 231 9.95 11.49 -3.75
N VAL A 232 8.92 11.52 -2.90
CA VAL A 232 7.53 11.71 -3.30
C VAL A 232 6.92 12.84 -2.49
N VAL A 233 6.25 13.77 -3.16
CA VAL A 233 5.41 14.77 -2.51
C VAL A 233 3.96 14.33 -2.69
N TYR A 234 3.26 14.16 -1.58
CA TYR A 234 1.84 13.86 -1.56
C TYR A 234 1.03 15.08 -1.11
N ALA A 235 -0.18 15.20 -1.63
CA ALA A 235 -1.26 15.96 -1.01
C ALA A 235 -2.11 15.01 -0.17
N TYR A 236 -1.98 15.08 1.16
CA TYR A 236 -2.89 14.40 2.07
C TYR A 236 -4.18 15.21 2.22
N LEU A 237 -5.29 14.68 1.71
CA LEU A 237 -6.58 15.35 1.74
C LEU A 237 -7.26 15.07 3.09
N GLU A 238 -7.12 15.98 4.05
CA GLU A 238 -7.47 15.73 5.46
C GLU A 238 -8.95 15.31 5.64
N LYS A 239 -9.86 15.90 4.87
CA LYS A 239 -11.30 15.54 4.90
C LYS A 239 -11.57 14.09 4.49
N TYR A 240 -10.84 13.59 3.49
CA TYR A 240 -11.06 12.26 2.93
C TYR A 240 -10.14 11.22 3.61
N GLY A 241 -9.08 11.68 4.28
CA GLY A 241 -8.16 10.85 5.03
C GLY A 241 -7.26 9.99 4.14
N PHE A 242 -6.95 10.40 2.91
CA PHE A 242 -6.00 9.72 2.03
C PHE A 242 -5.14 10.71 1.22
N ALA A 243 -4.02 10.22 0.71
CA ALA A 243 -3.05 11.01 -0.05
C ALA A 243 -3.08 10.70 -1.54
N VAL A 244 -2.84 11.73 -2.34
CA VAL A 244 -2.57 11.64 -3.79
C VAL A 244 -1.15 12.14 -4.07
N VAL A 245 -0.47 11.55 -5.05
CA VAL A 245 0.87 11.97 -5.44
C VAL A 245 0.75 13.29 -6.20
N LEU A 246 1.60 14.27 -5.87
CA LEU A 246 1.77 15.52 -6.63
C LEU A 246 3.07 15.52 -7.44
N ASN A 247 4.12 14.93 -6.86
CA ASN A 247 5.44 14.88 -7.46
C ASN A 247 6.14 13.59 -7.03
N ARG A 248 6.90 12.98 -7.95
CA ARG A 248 7.80 11.88 -7.67
C ARG A 248 9.12 12.11 -8.40
N GLN A 249 10.23 11.87 -7.71
CA GLN A 249 11.56 11.83 -8.32
C GLN A 249 12.24 10.52 -7.96
N ASP A 250 12.77 9.84 -8.98
CA ASP A 250 13.52 8.60 -8.85
C ASP A 250 14.66 8.54 -9.89
N SER A 251 15.30 7.37 -10.02
CA SER A 251 16.36 7.15 -11.01
C SER A 251 15.89 7.24 -12.47
N ALA A 252 14.60 7.03 -12.75
CA ALA A 252 14.03 7.11 -14.09
C ALA A 252 13.77 8.57 -14.50
N GLY A 253 13.44 9.44 -13.55
CA GLY A 253 13.28 10.86 -13.78
C GLY A 253 12.40 11.56 -12.75
N HIS A 254 11.78 12.63 -13.19
CA HIS A 254 10.91 13.48 -12.40
C HIS A 254 9.49 13.47 -12.99
N PHE A 255 8.51 13.29 -12.12
CA PHE A 255 7.09 13.21 -12.42
C PHE A 255 6.36 14.31 -11.66
N GLU A 256 5.51 15.06 -12.35
CA GLU A 256 4.60 16.03 -11.75
C GLU A 256 3.17 15.70 -12.17
N SER A 257 2.24 15.72 -11.21
CA SER A 257 0.82 15.50 -11.46
C SER A 257 0.01 16.74 -11.09
N SER A 258 -0.99 17.02 -11.92
CA SER A 258 -2.03 18.02 -11.64
C SER A 258 -3.40 17.39 -11.78
N ILE A 259 -4.26 17.61 -10.79
CA ILE A 259 -5.60 17.02 -10.72
C ILE A 259 -6.55 17.77 -11.65
N SER A 260 -6.99 17.14 -12.73
CA SER A 260 -7.95 17.72 -13.66
C SER A 260 -9.40 17.45 -13.25
N GLU A 261 -9.67 16.26 -12.68
CA GLU A 261 -11.01 15.89 -12.22
C GLU A 261 -10.92 15.13 -10.90
N PHE A 262 -11.83 15.42 -9.98
CA PHE A 262 -11.96 14.70 -8.72
C PHE A 262 -13.45 14.50 -8.39
N ARG A 263 -13.82 13.28 -8.00
CA ARG A 263 -15.15 12.95 -7.50
C ARG A 263 -15.03 11.98 -6.34
N ALA A 264 -15.63 12.31 -5.21
CA ALA A 264 -15.74 11.43 -4.05
C ALA A 264 -17.21 11.10 -3.81
N GLU A 265 -17.48 9.82 -3.60
CA GLU A 265 -18.77 9.24 -3.21
C GLU A 265 -18.69 8.78 -1.75
#